data_AF-A0A2D3TFT5-F1
#
_entry.id   AF-A0A2D3TFT5-F1
#
_cell.length_a   1.000
_cell.length_b   1.000
_cell.length_c   1.000
_cell.angle_alpha   90.00
_cell.angle_beta   90.00
_cell.angle_gamma   90.00
#
_symmetry.space_group_name_H-M   'P 1'
#
loop_
_entity.id
_entity.type
_entity.pdbx_description
1 polymer ?
#
loop_
_entity_poly.entity_id
_entity_poly.type
_entity_poly.pdbx_seq_one_letter_code
_entity_poly.pdbx_strand_id
1 'polypeptide(L)'
;MNNWRKTVYKKSPIEIVQALLAQGLTQSEIEANTGIKQPSISRILTGKNKDPRISTMVALEKLYLDLATNSFRTSRLNKSKAK
;
A
#
# COMPACT_ATOMS: atom_id res chain seq x y z
N MET A 1 -10.95 17.79 -19.54
CA MET A 1 -10.29 16.64 -18.87
C MET A 1 -10.34 16.85 -17.36
N ASN A 2 -10.99 15.95 -16.62
CA ASN A 2 -11.29 16.15 -15.21
C ASN A 2 -10.04 16.04 -14.32
N ASN A 3 -9.94 17.00 -13.41
CA ASN A 3 -8.76 17.41 -12.65
C ASN A 3 -8.65 16.66 -11.30
N TRP A 4 -8.57 15.32 -11.31
CA TRP A 4 -8.56 14.50 -10.07
C TRP A 4 -7.18 13.96 -9.65
N ARG A 5 -6.10 14.35 -10.35
CA ARG A 5 -4.70 13.97 -10.04
C ARG A 5 -4.06 14.79 -8.91
N LYS A 6 -4.73 14.94 -7.78
CA LYS A 6 -4.14 15.54 -6.56
C LYS A 6 -4.16 14.56 -5.39
N THR A 7 -3.62 13.37 -5.61
CA THR A 7 -2.98 12.58 -4.54
C THR A 7 -1.67 12.02 -5.07
N VAL A 8 -0.62 12.22 -4.28
CA VAL A 8 0.79 12.26 -4.69
C VAL A 8 1.46 10.97 -4.28
N TYR A 9 1.61 9.99 -5.19
CA TYR A 9 2.68 8.99 -5.13
C TYR A 9 3.12 8.61 -6.55
N LYS A 10 4.42 8.77 -6.84
CA LYS A 10 5.04 8.45 -8.15
C LYS A 10 5.30 6.95 -8.34
N LYS A 11 4.78 6.10 -7.44
CA LYS A 11 5.09 4.67 -7.41
C LYS A 11 4.11 3.89 -8.28
N SER A 12 4.66 3.02 -9.10
CA SER A 12 3.94 2.00 -9.84
C SER A 12 3.29 0.97 -8.88
N PRO A 13 2.25 0.26 -9.31
CA PRO A 13 1.60 -0.74 -8.48
C PRO A 13 2.56 -1.82 -7.96
N ILE A 14 3.56 -2.21 -8.76
CA ILE A 14 4.58 -3.17 -8.35
C ILE A 14 5.44 -2.63 -7.20
N GLU A 15 5.85 -1.35 -7.26
CA GLU A 15 6.63 -0.72 -6.19
C GLU A 15 5.82 -0.62 -4.89
N ILE A 16 4.52 -0.35 -4.97
CA ILE A 16 3.66 -0.29 -3.78
C ILE A 16 3.55 -1.67 -3.14
N VAL A 17 3.25 -2.71 -3.92
CA VAL A 17 3.13 -4.08 -3.38
C VAL A 17 4.48 -4.54 -2.79
N GLN A 18 5.60 -4.29 -3.46
CA GLN A 18 6.93 -4.60 -2.93
C GLN A 18 7.21 -3.88 -1.60
N ALA A 19 6.82 -2.61 -1.47
CA ALA A 19 7.00 -1.86 -0.24
C ALA A 19 6.10 -2.38 0.90
N LEU A 20 4.91 -2.90 0.61
CA LEU A 20 4.05 -3.56 1.59
C LEU A 20 4.68 -4.89 2.07
N LEU A 21 5.22 -5.69 1.14
CA LEU A 21 5.95 -6.92 1.49
C LEU A 21 7.19 -6.63 2.34
N ALA A 22 7.93 -5.56 2.01
CA ALA A 22 9.10 -5.14 2.78
C ALA A 22 8.75 -4.66 4.20
N GLN A 23 7.50 -4.28 4.46
CA GLN A 23 6.98 -3.98 5.80
C GLN A 23 6.55 -5.24 6.57
N GLY A 24 6.74 -6.43 6.00
CA GLY A 24 6.46 -7.71 6.63
C GLY A 24 5.07 -8.26 6.33
N LEU A 25 4.26 -7.60 5.49
CA LEU A 25 2.96 -8.14 5.08
C LEU A 25 3.15 -9.29 4.08
N THR A 26 2.29 -10.29 4.20
CA THR A 26 2.10 -11.34 3.20
C THR A 26 1.08 -10.91 2.15
N GLN A 27 1.06 -11.57 0.99
CA GLN A 27 0.06 -11.27 -0.05
C GLN A 27 -1.38 -11.56 0.42
N SER A 28 -1.57 -12.54 1.31
CA SER A 28 -2.87 -12.85 1.91
C SER A 28 -3.34 -11.74 2.87
N GLU A 29 -2.42 -11.14 3.61
CA GLU A 29 -2.76 -9.99 4.46
C GLU A 29 -3.05 -8.74 3.63
N ILE A 30 -2.33 -8.53 2.52
CA ILE A 30 -2.66 -7.45 1.58
C ILE A 30 -4.07 -7.69 0.99
N GLU A 31 -4.44 -8.92 0.65
CA GLU A 31 -5.82 -9.24 0.24
C GLU A 31 -6.82 -8.88 1.34
N ALA A 32 -6.58 -9.32 2.58
CA ALA A 32 -7.49 -9.06 3.70
C ALA A 32 -7.68 -7.55 3.95
N ASN A 33 -6.64 -6.75 3.76
CA ASN A 33 -6.68 -5.30 4.00
C ASN A 33 -7.22 -4.49 2.81
N THR A 34 -7.07 -4.98 1.57
CA THR A 34 -7.43 -4.22 0.36
C THR A 34 -8.66 -4.76 -0.37
N GLY A 35 -9.06 -6.00 -0.10
CA GLY A 35 -10.05 -6.75 -0.89
C GLY A 35 -9.54 -7.22 -2.26
N ILE A 36 -8.28 -6.93 -2.62
CA ILE A 36 -7.68 -7.37 -3.88
C ILE A 36 -7.26 -8.83 -3.71
N LYS A 37 -7.82 -9.72 -4.53
CA LYS A 37 -7.48 -11.15 -4.50
C LYS A 37 -5.99 -11.40 -4.67
N GLN A 38 -5.43 -12.32 -3.87
CA GLN A 38 -4.01 -12.69 -3.88
C GLN A 38 -3.48 -13.04 -5.29
N PRO A 39 -4.22 -13.76 -6.17
CA PRO A 39 -3.77 -13.98 -7.55
C PRO A 39 -3.59 -12.69 -8.35
N SER A 40 -4.39 -11.65 -8.08
CA SER A 40 -4.23 -10.33 -8.71
C SER A 40 -3.01 -9.59 -8.17
N ILE A 41 -2.72 -9.71 -6.87
CA ILE A 41 -1.49 -9.19 -6.25
C ILE A 41 -0.26 -9.88 -6.87
N SER A 42 -0.30 -11.20 -7.03
CA SER A 42 0.75 -11.98 -7.70
C SER A 42 0.96 -11.56 -9.17
N ARG A 43 -0.13 -11.29 -9.91
CA ARG A 43 -0.03 -10.75 -11.29
C ARG A 43 0.58 -9.35 -11.36
N ILE A 44 0.37 -8.51 -10.34
CA ILE A 44 1.03 -7.20 -10.23
C ILE A 44 2.53 -7.39 -10.00
N LEU A 45 2.91 -8.27 -9.06
CA LEU A 45 4.31 -8.55 -8.74
C LEU A 45 5.10 -9.15 -9.91
N THR A 46 4.45 -9.97 -10.73
CA THR A 46 5.07 -10.59 -11.92
C THR A 46 5.09 -9.65 -13.13
N GLY A 47 4.57 -8.43 -13.01
CA GLY A 47 4.49 -7.47 -14.12
C GLY A 47 3.50 -7.86 -15.22
N LYS A 48 2.69 -8.91 -15.00
CA LYS A 48 1.61 -9.34 -15.91
C LYS A 48 0.39 -8.41 -15.86
N ASN A 49 0.30 -7.57 -14.83
CA ASN A 49 -0.72 -6.54 -14.68
C ASN A 49 -0.05 -5.18 -14.39
N LYS A 50 0.43 -4.52 -15.44
CA LYS A 50 1.15 -3.23 -15.35
C LYS A 50 0.22 -2.07 -15.01
N ASP A 51 -1.01 -2.12 -15.52
CA ASP A 51 -2.01 -1.05 -15.41
C ASP A 51 -3.29 -1.60 -14.77
N PRO A 52 -3.26 -1.93 -13.47
CA PRO A 52 -4.45 -2.37 -12.75
C PRO A 52 -5.52 -1.27 -12.73
N ARG A 53 -6.77 -1.66 -12.46
CA ARG A 53 -7.89 -0.72 -12.35
C ARG A 53 -7.57 0.37 -11.31
N ILE A 54 -8.11 1.57 -11.54
CA ILE A 54 -7.93 2.72 -10.62
C ILE A 54 -8.32 2.35 -9.18
N SER A 55 -9.41 1.59 -9.00
CA SER A 55 -9.82 1.12 -7.66
C SER A 55 -8.77 0.27 -6.96
N THR A 56 -8.05 -0.57 -7.70
CA THR A 56 -6.93 -1.38 -7.19
C THR A 56 -5.76 -0.49 -6.79
N MET A 57 -5.40 0.50 -7.62
CA MET A 57 -4.35 1.47 -7.28
C MET A 57 -4.69 2.23 -5.99
N VAL A 58 -5.91 2.77 -5.90
CA VAL A 58 -6.37 3.53 -4.73
C VAL A 58 -6.35 2.68 -3.45
N ALA A 59 -6.76 1.41 -3.53
CA ALA A 59 -6.75 0.51 -2.38
C ALA A 59 -5.33 0.19 -1.89
N LEU A 60 -4.38 -0.05 -2.82
CA LEU A 60 -2.97 -0.28 -2.50
C LEU A 60 -2.32 0.96 -1.89
N GLU A 61 -2.56 2.14 -2.47
CA GLU A 61 -2.04 3.41 -1.96
C GLU A 61 -2.56 3.72 -0.56
N LYS A 62 -3.85 3.50 -0.31
CA LYS A 62 -4.46 3.71 1.01
C LYS A 62 -3.80 2.84 2.07
N LEU A 63 -3.64 1.54 1.80
CA LEU A 63 -2.98 0.63 2.75
C LEU A 63 -1.53 1.06 3.02
N TYR A 64 -0.77 1.41 1.98
CA TYR A 64 0.60 1.88 2.11
C TYR A 64 0.71 3.14 2.98
N LEU A 65 -0.20 4.10 2.77
CA LEU A 65 -0.28 5.33 3.57
C LEU A 65 -0.68 5.08 5.02
N ASP A 66 -1.63 4.18 5.26
CA ASP A 66 -2.10 3.82 6.59
C ASP A 66 -0.97 3.19 7.41
N LEU A 67 -0.16 2.32 6.81
CA LEU A 67 1.01 1.71 7.48
C LEU A 67 2.12 2.73 7.73
N ALA A 68 2.42 3.60 6.76
CA ALA A 68 3.40 4.67 6.93
C ALA A 68 2.99 5.63 8.06
N THR A 69 1.70 5.94 8.17
CA THR A 69 1.16 6.82 9.22
C THR A 69 1.16 6.14 10.60
N ASN A 70 0.79 4.86 10.67
CA ASN A 70 0.74 4.12 11.94
C ASN A 70 2.13 3.84 12.51
N SER A 71 3.13 3.54 11.67
CA SER A 71 4.54 3.46 12.08
C SER A 71 5.04 4.76 12.73
N PHE A 72 4.51 5.91 12.29
CA PHE A 72 4.83 7.21 12.87
C PHE A 72 4.14 7.48 14.23
N ARG A 73 3.00 6.82 14.51
CA ARG A 73 2.26 7.01 15.78
C ARG A 73 2.89 6.22 16.92
N THR A 74 3.35 4.99 16.67
CA THR A 74 3.98 4.14 17.69
C THR A 74 5.32 4.71 18.19
N SER A 75 6.10 5.33 17.31
CA SER A 75 7.36 6.00 17.67
C SER A 75 7.17 7.26 18.54
N ARG A 76 6.07 8.00 18.40
CA ARG A 76 5.79 9.17 19.25
C ARG A 76 5.28 8.80 20.65
N LEU A 77 4.47 7.74 20.78
CA LEU A 77 3.90 7.32 22.06
C LEU A 77 4.94 6.71 23.02
N ASN A 78 6.04 6.14 22.51
CA ASN A 78 7.12 5.61 23.35
C ASN A 78 8.06 6.67 23.92
N LYS A 79 7.97 7.94 23.49
CA LYS A 79 8.81 9.03 24.03
C LYS A 79 8.20 9.71 25.25
N SER A 80 6.90 9.53 25.50
CA SER A 80 6.17 10.18 26.60
C SER A 80 6.17 9.38 27.93
N LYS A 81 6.81 8.20 27.96
CA LYS A 81 6.98 7.39 29.18
C LYS A 81 8.40 7.37 29.74
N ALA A 82 9.29 8.21 29.18
CA ALA A 82 10.64 8.39 29.67
C ALA A 82 10.84 9.85 30.06
N LYS A 83 10.22 10.28 31.17
CA LYS A 83 10.81 11.00 32.30
C LYS A 83 9.72 11.53 33.22
#